data_AF-A0A0N0LJD9-F1
#
_entry.id   AF-A0A0N0LJD9-F1
#
_cell.length_a   1.000
_cell.length_b   1.000
_cell.length_c   1.000
_cell.angle_alpha   90.00
_cell.angle_beta   90.00
_cell.angle_gamma   90.00
#
_symmetry.space_group_name_H-M   'P 1'
#
loop_
_entity.id
_entity.type
_entity.pdbx_description
1 polymer ?
#
loop_
_entity_poly.entity_id
_entity_poly.type
_entity_poly.pdbx_seq_one_letter_code
_entity_poly.pdbx_strand_id
1 'polypeptide(L)'
;MKNVSVCLILCVLFYSCKKSNKIQPDDVPGKGDTIFAPSGYAAKEENCKKDMIGFVKKYNLFISRFYIVEKGLPFNKKDSMTIAKPFYMDTSSYGNCFPEESYGNLLLIYNSIDDHTAIFKNALYADSPDIFQELVPNKNGFTISVEKGNSSKIFSKVKVSYQSKRLYVDSINIESWGVSNIKSDMVLII
;
A
#
# COMPACT_ATOMS: atom_id res chain seq x y z
N MET A 1 -11.61 26.62 63.16
CA MET A 1 -11.51 25.30 62.49
C MET A 1 -12.54 25.23 61.38
N LYS A 2 -12.14 25.50 60.13
CA LYS A 2 -12.93 25.29 58.90
C LYS A 2 -12.05 25.75 57.74
N ASN A 3 -11.42 24.80 57.04
CA ASN A 3 -10.86 24.95 55.68
C ASN A 3 -10.26 23.60 55.22
N VAL A 4 -10.99 22.50 55.40
CA VAL A 4 -10.56 21.16 54.92
C VAL A 4 -11.47 20.62 53.81
N SER A 5 -12.50 21.37 53.39
CA SER A 5 -13.57 20.83 52.53
C SER A 5 -13.60 21.28 51.07
N VAL A 6 -12.61 22.06 50.60
CA VAL A 6 -12.59 22.55 49.19
C VAL A 6 -11.55 21.83 48.32
N CYS A 7 -10.45 21.36 48.90
CA CYS A 7 -9.40 20.65 48.14
C CYS A 7 -9.84 19.27 47.62
N LEU A 8 -10.65 18.53 48.39
CA LEU A 8 -11.04 17.17 48.01
C LEU A 8 -12.05 17.11 46.86
N ILE A 9 -12.83 18.16 46.63
CA ILE A 9 -13.84 18.20 45.55
C ILE A 9 -13.19 18.53 44.19
N LEU A 10 -12.13 19.35 44.17
CA LEU A 10 -11.37 19.66 42.96
C LEU A 10 -10.53 18.47 42.47
N CYS A 11 -10.05 17.59 43.35
CA CYS A 11 -9.31 16.40 42.96
C CYS A 11 -10.16 15.36 42.20
N VAL A 12 -11.47 15.28 42.47
CA VAL A 12 -12.36 14.32 41.81
C VAL A 12 -12.80 14.79 40.41
N LEU A 13 -12.86 16.11 40.17
CA LEU A 13 -13.24 16.66 38.87
C LEU A 13 -12.15 16.58 37.80
N PHE A 14 -10.87 16.40 38.18
CA PHE A 14 -9.77 16.16 37.24
C PHE A 14 -9.32 14.69 37.16
N TYR A 15 -9.94 13.79 37.94
CA TYR A 15 -9.61 12.35 37.91
C TYR A 15 -10.30 11.58 36.77
N SER A 16 -11.22 12.21 36.04
CA SER A 16 -11.79 11.67 34.80
C SER A 16 -11.05 12.18 33.57
N CYS A 17 -9.72 12.17 33.61
CA CYS A 17 -8.98 12.01 32.37
C CYS A 17 -9.31 10.63 31.82
N LYS A 18 -10.21 10.58 30.84
CA LYS A 18 -10.33 9.48 29.88
C LYS A 18 -8.91 8.97 29.61
N LYS A 19 -8.69 7.66 29.78
CA LYS A 19 -7.56 6.98 29.13
C LYS A 19 -7.66 7.29 27.64
N SER A 20 -6.99 8.36 27.22
CA SER A 20 -6.44 8.45 25.88
C SER A 20 -5.57 7.21 25.76
N ASN A 21 -5.90 6.31 24.84
CA ASN A 21 -4.97 5.31 24.36
C ASN A 21 -3.80 6.10 23.77
N LYS A 22 -2.86 6.49 24.64
CA LYS A 22 -1.54 6.94 24.22
C LYS A 22 -0.96 5.75 23.48
N ILE A 23 -0.87 5.88 22.16
CA ILE A 23 0.02 5.07 21.33
C ILE A 23 1.35 5.05 22.09
N GLN A 24 1.80 3.86 22.46
CA GLN A 24 3.02 3.74 23.24
C GLN A 24 4.17 4.31 22.40
N PRO A 25 5.14 5.02 23.00
CA PRO A 25 6.30 5.56 22.27
C PRO A 25 7.13 4.49 21.53
N ASP A 26 6.89 3.20 21.79
CA ASP A 26 7.52 2.06 21.12
C ASP A 26 6.94 1.75 19.72
N ASP A 27 5.84 2.39 19.32
CA ASP A 27 5.17 2.16 18.03
C ASP A 27 5.64 3.06 16.87
N VAL A 28 6.56 4.00 17.12
CA VAL A 28 7.17 4.82 16.06
C VAL A 28 8.59 4.29 15.79
N PRO A 29 8.91 3.85 14.57
CA PRO A 29 10.19 3.22 14.29
C PRO A 29 11.37 4.17 14.49
N GLY A 30 12.17 3.92 15.51
CA GLY A 30 13.33 4.76 15.87
C GLY A 30 14.53 4.69 14.92
N LYS A 31 14.46 3.95 13.80
CA LYS A 31 15.48 3.86 12.72
C LYS A 31 14.97 2.89 11.64
N GLY A 32 14.37 3.40 10.57
CA GLY A 32 13.98 2.62 9.40
C GLY A 32 12.99 3.36 8.50
N ASP A 33 13.11 3.16 7.20
CA ASP A 33 12.17 3.74 6.24
C ASP A 33 10.75 3.24 6.54
N THR A 34 9.80 4.17 6.58
CA THR A 34 8.45 3.92 7.09
C THR A 34 7.39 4.30 6.07
N ILE A 35 6.46 3.39 5.79
CA ILE A 35 5.24 3.64 5.02
C ILE A 35 4.12 3.95 6.01
N PHE A 36 3.66 5.20 6.00
CA PHE A 36 2.55 5.65 6.82
C PHE A 36 1.20 5.42 6.13
N ALA A 37 0.14 5.32 6.94
CA ALA A 37 -1.21 5.44 6.43
C ALA A 37 -1.41 6.84 5.78
N PRO A 38 -2.25 6.95 4.74
CA PRO A 38 -2.56 8.23 4.12
C PRO A 38 -3.17 9.23 5.11
N SER A 39 -2.77 10.50 5.05
CA SER A 39 -3.15 11.54 6.02
C SER A 39 -4.63 11.99 5.98
N GLY A 40 -5.42 11.46 5.06
CA GLY A 40 -6.85 11.76 4.92
C GLY A 40 -7.78 10.58 5.23
N TYR A 41 -7.22 9.39 5.51
CA TYR A 41 -8.06 8.23 5.78
C TYR A 41 -8.63 8.30 7.20
N ALA A 42 -9.96 8.33 7.31
CA ALA A 42 -10.68 8.22 8.58
C ALA A 42 -11.71 7.09 8.48
N ALA A 43 -11.39 5.95 9.10
CA ALA A 43 -12.33 4.85 9.19
C ALA A 43 -13.60 5.28 9.96
N LYS A 44 -14.79 5.04 9.39
CA LYS A 44 -16.07 5.33 10.04
C LYS A 44 -16.31 4.39 11.22
N GLU A 45 -15.96 3.12 11.06
CA GLU A 45 -16.09 2.12 12.13
C GLU A 45 -14.86 1.99 13.01
N GLU A 46 -15.10 1.80 14.29
CA GLU A 46 -14.05 1.69 15.30
C GLU A 46 -13.22 0.41 15.16
N ASN A 47 -13.79 -0.68 14.64
CA ASN A 47 -13.05 -1.92 14.40
C ASN A 47 -11.97 -1.71 13.31
N CYS A 48 -12.32 -1.06 12.20
CA CYS A 48 -11.36 -0.73 11.14
C CYS A 48 -10.21 0.14 11.67
N LYS A 49 -10.49 1.09 12.59
CA LYS A 49 -9.45 1.91 13.21
C LYS A 49 -8.48 1.05 14.02
N LYS A 50 -9.00 0.12 14.83
CA LYS A 50 -8.18 -0.76 15.67
C LYS A 50 -7.25 -1.63 14.83
N ASP A 51 -7.76 -2.18 13.73
CA ASP A 51 -6.99 -3.09 12.86
C ASP A 51 -5.82 -2.38 12.16
N MET A 52 -5.91 -1.07 11.99
CA MET A 52 -4.87 -0.24 11.37
C MET A 52 -3.81 0.31 12.32
N ILE A 53 -3.96 0.16 13.64
CA ILE A 53 -3.00 0.75 14.60
C ILE A 53 -1.66 0.02 14.54
N GLY A 54 -0.59 0.79 14.36
CA GLY A 54 0.78 0.29 14.42
C GLY A 54 1.36 -0.12 13.05
N PHE A 55 2.47 -0.85 13.11
CA PHE A 55 3.30 -1.17 11.96
C PHE A 55 3.67 -2.66 11.92
N VAL A 56 3.97 -3.16 10.73
CA VAL A 56 4.58 -4.46 10.47
C VAL A 56 5.95 -4.23 9.85
N LYS A 57 6.98 -4.93 10.33
CA LYS A 57 8.31 -4.86 9.74
C LYS A 57 8.46 -5.93 8.65
N LYS A 58 8.69 -5.52 7.40
CA LYS A 58 8.91 -6.42 6.25
C LYS A 58 9.77 -5.71 5.20
N TYR A 59 10.65 -6.44 4.51
CA TYR A 59 11.52 -5.87 3.46
C TYR A 59 12.35 -4.66 3.94
N ASN A 60 12.87 -4.71 5.15
CA ASN A 60 13.55 -3.58 5.82
C ASN A 60 12.75 -2.26 5.90
N LEU A 61 11.42 -2.34 5.82
CA LEU A 61 10.50 -1.23 6.03
C LEU A 61 9.62 -1.47 7.25
N PHE A 62 9.23 -0.39 7.89
CA PHE A 62 8.07 -0.38 8.78
C PHE A 62 6.84 0.04 7.98
N ILE A 63 5.85 -0.84 7.85
CA ILE A 63 4.69 -0.64 7.00
C ILE A 63 3.46 -0.52 7.88
N SER A 64 2.74 0.59 7.78
CA SER A 64 1.48 0.78 8.51
C SER A 64 0.52 -0.37 8.23
N ARG A 65 -0.18 -0.85 9.26
CA ARG A 65 -1.22 -1.89 9.12
C ARG A 65 -2.38 -1.50 8.22
N PHE A 66 -2.46 -0.24 7.80
CA PHE A 66 -3.30 0.18 6.68
C PHE A 66 -3.04 -0.62 5.39
N TYR A 67 -1.79 -1.08 5.16
CA TYR A 67 -1.45 -1.88 3.99
C TYR A 67 -1.28 -3.35 4.35
N ILE A 68 -1.99 -4.21 3.62
CA ILE A 68 -1.76 -5.66 3.58
C ILE A 68 -0.70 -5.95 2.52
N VAL A 69 0.43 -6.51 2.96
CA VAL A 69 1.55 -6.82 2.07
C VAL A 69 1.44 -8.26 1.57
N GLU A 70 1.24 -8.42 0.26
CA GLU A 70 1.14 -9.71 -0.40
C GLU A 70 2.43 -10.54 -0.28
N LYS A 71 2.36 -11.79 -0.73
CA LYS A 71 3.52 -12.67 -0.82
C LYS A 71 4.50 -12.11 -1.85
N GLY A 72 5.75 -11.92 -1.42
CA GLY A 72 6.81 -11.47 -2.32
C GLY A 72 7.11 -12.47 -3.42
N LEU A 73 7.30 -11.95 -4.63
CA LEU A 73 7.65 -12.66 -5.84
C LEU A 73 9.13 -12.41 -6.13
N PRO A 74 10.01 -13.42 -6.03
CA PRO A 74 11.40 -13.27 -6.37
C PRO A 74 11.55 -13.12 -7.90
N PHE A 75 12.31 -12.12 -8.33
CA PHE A 75 12.72 -11.97 -9.74
C PHE A 75 14.19 -12.32 -9.99
N ASN A 76 14.94 -12.60 -8.91
CA ASN A 76 16.22 -13.27 -8.95
C ASN A 76 16.43 -14.05 -7.63
N LYS A 77 17.66 -14.54 -7.38
CA LYS A 77 17.96 -15.36 -6.19
C LYS A 77 17.82 -14.62 -4.85
N LYS A 78 17.89 -13.29 -4.85
CA LYS A 78 17.97 -12.51 -3.61
C LYS A 78 16.98 -11.34 -3.55
N ASP A 79 16.59 -10.79 -4.69
CA ASP A 79 15.71 -9.63 -4.77
C ASP A 79 14.28 -10.05 -5.10
N SER A 80 13.32 -9.27 -4.63
CA SER A 80 11.90 -9.59 -4.76
C SER A 80 11.04 -8.34 -4.91
N MET A 81 9.88 -8.52 -5.51
CA MET A 81 8.84 -7.50 -5.59
C MET A 81 7.60 -7.97 -4.85
N THR A 82 6.78 -7.06 -4.36
CA THR A 82 5.47 -7.37 -3.80
C THR A 82 4.51 -6.20 -3.95
N ILE A 83 3.22 -6.49 -3.80
CA ILE A 83 2.17 -5.48 -3.75
C ILE A 83 1.78 -5.27 -2.28
N ALA A 84 1.67 -4.01 -1.88
CA ALA A 84 1.04 -3.62 -0.63
C ALA A 84 -0.29 -2.92 -0.96
N LYS A 85 -1.40 -3.59 -0.60
CA LYS A 85 -2.76 -3.13 -0.88
C LYS A 85 -3.37 -2.51 0.37
N PRO A 86 -4.16 -1.43 0.26
CA PRO A 86 -5.00 -0.98 1.36
C PRO A 86 -5.88 -2.12 1.91
N PHE A 87 -6.00 -2.21 3.23
CA PHE A 87 -6.63 -3.35 3.91
C PHE A 87 -8.11 -3.56 3.55
N TYR A 88 -8.83 -2.48 3.25
CA TYR A 88 -10.24 -2.52 2.88
C TYR A 88 -10.50 -3.09 1.47
N MET A 89 -9.44 -3.36 0.69
CA MET A 89 -9.54 -3.96 -0.64
C MET A 89 -9.56 -5.50 -0.59
N ASP A 90 -9.31 -6.09 0.58
CA ASP A 90 -9.58 -7.51 0.78
C ASP A 90 -11.09 -7.77 0.63
N THR A 91 -11.46 -8.74 -0.21
CA THR A 91 -12.84 -9.21 -0.44
C THR A 91 -13.62 -9.50 0.85
N SER A 92 -12.95 -9.88 1.93
CA SER A 92 -13.55 -10.11 3.25
C SER A 92 -13.87 -8.83 4.03
N SER A 93 -13.30 -7.69 3.61
CA SER A 93 -13.42 -6.37 4.23
C SER A 93 -14.24 -5.37 3.39
N TYR A 94 -14.81 -5.82 2.26
CA TYR A 94 -15.73 -5.01 1.46
C TYR A 94 -16.95 -4.63 2.31
N GLY A 95 -17.07 -3.34 2.62
CA GLY A 95 -18.10 -2.82 3.52
C GLY A 95 -17.66 -1.55 4.24
N ASN A 96 -17.97 -1.46 5.53
CA ASN A 96 -17.92 -0.23 6.33
C ASN A 96 -16.50 0.35 6.58
N CYS A 97 -15.45 -0.39 6.20
CA CYS A 97 -14.06 0.09 6.19
C CYS A 97 -13.66 0.78 4.87
N PHE A 98 -14.52 0.78 3.86
CA PHE A 98 -14.22 1.42 2.59
C PHE A 98 -14.22 2.97 2.75
N PRO A 99 -13.15 3.67 2.35
CA PRO A 99 -13.06 5.11 2.46
C PRO A 99 -13.91 5.85 1.42
N GLU A 100 -14.12 7.15 1.65
CA GLU A 100 -14.75 8.02 0.65
C GLU A 100 -13.84 8.23 -0.58
N GLU A 101 -12.52 8.19 -0.39
CA GLU A 101 -11.52 8.25 -1.45
C GLU A 101 -10.70 6.96 -1.46
N SER A 102 -10.60 6.32 -2.63
CA SER A 102 -9.78 5.11 -2.80
C SER A 102 -8.29 5.47 -2.80
N TYR A 103 -7.52 4.79 -1.94
CA TYR A 103 -6.07 4.81 -1.97
C TYR A 103 -5.52 3.71 -2.88
N GLY A 104 -4.43 4.02 -3.59
CA GLY A 104 -3.82 3.12 -4.56
C GLY A 104 -2.93 2.03 -3.96
N ASN A 105 -2.71 0.99 -4.75
CA ASN A 105 -1.77 -0.08 -4.44
C ASN A 105 -0.32 0.41 -4.52
N LEU A 106 0.54 -0.08 -3.63
CA LEU A 106 1.98 0.21 -3.66
C LEU A 106 2.74 -0.97 -4.27
N LEU A 107 3.67 -0.69 -5.18
CA LEU A 107 4.68 -1.65 -5.61
C LEU A 107 5.93 -1.47 -4.73
N LEU A 108 6.34 -2.54 -4.06
CA LEU A 108 7.54 -2.59 -3.23
C LEU A 108 8.58 -3.45 -3.90
N ILE A 109 9.81 -2.96 -3.98
CA ILE A 109 10.93 -3.69 -4.59
C ILE A 109 12.08 -3.74 -3.58
N TYR A 110 12.33 -4.93 -3.05
CA TYR A 110 13.40 -5.19 -2.11
C TYR A 110 14.69 -5.59 -2.84
N ASN A 111 15.77 -4.85 -2.57
CA ASN A 111 17.12 -5.17 -2.96
C ASN A 111 17.89 -5.70 -1.74
N SER A 112 18.33 -6.95 -1.83
CA SER A 112 19.05 -7.66 -0.77
C SER A 112 20.49 -7.20 -0.56
N ILE A 113 21.13 -6.62 -1.59
CA ILE A 113 22.53 -6.20 -1.53
C ILE A 113 22.65 -4.92 -0.71
N ASP A 114 21.74 -3.98 -0.96
CA ASP A 114 21.70 -2.68 -0.29
C ASP A 114 20.79 -2.70 0.94
N ASP A 115 20.16 -3.85 1.23
CA ASP A 115 19.11 -4.06 2.25
C ASP A 115 18.07 -2.92 2.24
N HIS A 116 17.62 -2.54 1.05
CA HIS A 116 16.78 -1.36 0.85
C HIS A 116 15.55 -1.72 0.02
N THR A 117 14.45 -0.99 0.25
CA THR A 117 13.21 -1.17 -0.50
C THR A 117 12.78 0.12 -1.16
N ALA A 118 12.67 0.09 -2.48
CA ALA A 118 12.05 1.16 -3.25
C ALA A 118 10.51 1.03 -3.21
N ILE A 119 9.83 2.17 -3.10
CA ILE A 119 8.37 2.25 -2.95
C ILE A 119 7.79 3.07 -4.11
N PHE A 120 6.87 2.48 -4.88
CA PHE A 120 6.20 3.15 -5.99
C PHE A 120 4.70 3.24 -5.75
N LYS A 121 4.18 4.46 -5.68
CA LYS A 121 2.77 4.75 -5.32
C LYS A 121 1.78 4.72 -6.49
N ASN A 122 2.28 4.86 -7.72
CA ASN A 122 1.46 5.00 -8.94
C ASN A 122 1.89 4.01 -10.05
N ALA A 123 2.61 2.95 -9.69
CA ALA A 123 3.04 1.93 -10.65
C ALA A 123 1.94 0.90 -10.97
N LEU A 124 0.89 0.87 -10.16
CA LEU A 124 -0.17 -0.13 -10.18
C LEU A 124 -1.53 0.56 -10.23
N TYR A 125 -2.50 -0.07 -10.87
CA TYR A 125 -3.89 0.35 -10.79
C TYR A 125 -4.46 0.00 -9.40
N ALA A 126 -5.44 0.80 -8.96
CA ALA A 126 -6.30 0.42 -7.85
C ALA A 126 -7.16 -0.80 -8.25
N ASP A 127 -7.45 -1.68 -7.29
CA ASP A 127 -8.34 -2.81 -7.55
C ASP A 127 -9.75 -2.28 -7.85
N SER A 128 -10.31 -2.75 -8.96
CA SER A 128 -11.62 -2.38 -9.48
C SER A 128 -12.18 -3.60 -10.21
N PRO A 129 -13.51 -3.83 -10.23
CA PRO A 129 -14.10 -5.02 -10.84
C PRO A 129 -13.70 -5.26 -12.32
N ASP A 130 -13.48 -4.18 -13.07
CA ASP A 130 -13.08 -4.24 -14.48
C ASP A 130 -11.55 -4.14 -14.68
N ILE A 131 -10.74 -4.42 -13.66
CA ILE A 131 -9.28 -4.39 -13.76
C ILE A 131 -8.70 -5.72 -13.30
N PHE A 132 -8.01 -6.41 -14.22
CA PHE A 132 -7.13 -7.51 -13.91
C PHE A 132 -5.68 -7.03 -13.97
N GLN A 133 -4.91 -7.29 -12.92
CA GLN A 133 -3.50 -6.90 -12.84
C GLN A 133 -2.67 -8.05 -12.30
N GLU A 134 -1.53 -8.31 -12.92
CA GLU A 134 -0.62 -9.38 -12.55
C GLU A 134 0.84 -8.92 -12.61
N LEU A 135 1.62 -9.35 -11.63
CA LEU A 135 3.08 -9.24 -11.63
C LEU A 135 3.69 -10.60 -11.96
N VAL A 136 4.41 -10.66 -13.08
CA VAL A 136 5.03 -11.91 -13.56
C VAL A 136 6.55 -11.77 -13.51
N PRO A 137 7.25 -12.45 -12.58
CA PRO A 137 8.70 -12.51 -12.58
C PRO A 137 9.24 -13.11 -13.88
N ASN A 138 10.36 -12.58 -14.35
CA ASN A 138 11.09 -13.14 -15.48
C ASN A 138 12.60 -13.19 -15.15
N LYS A 139 13.40 -13.79 -16.04
CA LYS A 139 14.83 -13.90 -15.82
C LYS A 139 15.45 -12.51 -15.80
N ASN A 140 15.88 -12.07 -14.61
CA ASN A 140 16.44 -10.75 -14.34
C ASN A 140 15.43 -9.61 -14.48
N GLY A 141 14.21 -9.76 -13.94
CA GLY A 141 13.23 -8.69 -14.01
C GLY A 141 11.80 -9.16 -13.78
N PHE A 142 10.84 -8.35 -14.18
CA PHE A 142 9.43 -8.71 -14.11
C PHE A 142 8.60 -7.97 -15.14
N THR A 143 7.38 -8.44 -15.34
CA THR A 143 6.37 -7.78 -16.18
C THR A 143 5.19 -7.38 -15.30
N ILE A 144 4.73 -6.14 -15.47
CA ILE A 144 3.44 -5.69 -14.96
C ILE A 144 2.44 -5.80 -16.11
N SER A 145 1.49 -6.73 -16.00
CA SER A 145 0.43 -6.92 -16.98
C SER A 145 -0.88 -6.37 -16.42
N VAL A 146 -1.59 -5.58 -17.20
CA VAL A 146 -2.91 -5.04 -16.84
C VAL A 146 -3.87 -5.23 -18.00
N GLU A 147 -5.07 -5.67 -17.68
CA GLU A 147 -6.25 -5.63 -18.54
C GLU A 147 -7.32 -4.79 -17.84
N LYS A 148 -7.84 -3.78 -18.54
CA LYS A 148 -8.85 -2.87 -18.01
C LYS A 148 -10.03 -2.74 -18.98
N GLY A 149 -11.24 -2.77 -18.44
CA GLY A 149 -12.48 -2.52 -19.15
C GLY A 149 -13.27 -3.79 -19.43
N ASN A 150 -14.55 -3.60 -19.79
CA ASN A 150 -15.52 -4.68 -19.92
C ASN A 150 -15.77 -5.02 -21.40
N SER A 151 -16.57 -4.19 -22.10
CA SER A 151 -16.88 -4.37 -23.54
C SER A 151 -15.80 -3.83 -24.49
N SER A 152 -15.06 -2.82 -24.06
CA SER A 152 -13.82 -2.38 -24.69
C SER A 152 -12.69 -2.54 -23.68
N LYS A 153 -11.59 -3.15 -24.10
CA LYS A 153 -10.47 -3.53 -23.27
C LYS A 153 -9.23 -2.74 -23.64
N ILE A 154 -8.47 -2.36 -22.63
CA ILE A 154 -7.10 -1.85 -22.76
C ILE A 154 -6.20 -2.87 -22.08
N PHE A 155 -5.19 -3.32 -22.80
CA PHE A 155 -4.14 -4.19 -22.30
C PHE A 155 -2.87 -3.39 -22.21
N SER A 156 -2.14 -3.50 -21.11
CA SER A 156 -0.80 -2.95 -21.00
C SER A 156 0.17 -3.98 -20.45
N LYS A 157 1.39 -4.00 -20.98
CA LYS A 157 2.50 -4.81 -20.50
C LYS A 157 3.72 -3.91 -20.34
N VAL A 158 4.16 -3.73 -19.11
CA VAL A 158 5.39 -3.01 -18.77
C VAL A 158 6.44 -4.04 -18.40
N LYS A 159 7.51 -4.15 -19.19
CA LYS A 159 8.65 -5.01 -18.85
C LYS A 159 9.68 -4.19 -18.10
N VAL A 160 10.11 -4.71 -16.97
CA VAL A 160 11.14 -4.13 -16.13
C VAL A 160 12.31 -5.10 -16.07
N SER A 161 13.47 -4.67 -16.56
CA SER A 161 14.73 -5.40 -16.41
C SER A 161 15.44 -5.01 -15.13
N TYR A 162 16.16 -5.98 -14.58
CA TYR A 162 17.14 -5.83 -13.53
C TYR A 162 18.53 -6.07 -14.09
N GLN A 163 19.29 -5.00 -14.28
CA GLN A 163 20.64 -5.04 -14.82
C GLN A 163 21.55 -4.18 -13.94
N SER A 164 22.77 -4.65 -13.68
CA SER A 164 23.77 -3.89 -12.91
C SER A 164 23.23 -3.33 -11.57
N LYS A 165 22.45 -4.16 -10.86
CA LYS A 165 21.81 -3.84 -9.57
C LYS A 165 20.77 -2.71 -9.61
N ARG A 166 20.23 -2.40 -10.79
CA ARG A 166 19.23 -1.35 -10.99
C ARG A 166 18.09 -1.87 -11.84
N LEU A 167 16.90 -1.31 -11.59
CA LEU A 167 15.73 -1.59 -12.39
C LEU A 167 15.56 -0.55 -13.49
N TYR A 168 15.19 -1.02 -14.67
CA TYR A 168 14.93 -0.18 -15.84
C TYR A 168 13.64 -0.65 -16.49
N VAL A 169 12.85 0.28 -17.00
CA VAL A 169 11.73 -0.07 -17.88
C VAL A 169 12.32 -0.37 -19.25
N ASP A 170 12.18 -1.61 -19.72
CA ASP A 170 12.66 -2.02 -21.04
C ASP A 170 11.66 -1.64 -22.14
N SER A 171 10.37 -1.83 -21.84
CA SER A 171 9.31 -1.60 -22.81
C SER A 171 7.98 -1.41 -22.13
N ILE A 172 7.16 -0.57 -22.76
CA ILE A 172 5.76 -0.38 -22.45
C ILE A 172 5.00 -0.70 -23.73
N ASN A 173 4.16 -1.73 -23.68
CA ASN A 173 3.23 -2.06 -24.75
C ASN A 173 1.81 -1.77 -24.25
N ILE A 174 1.02 -1.08 -25.08
CA ILE A 174 -0.38 -0.79 -24.81
C ILE A 174 -1.17 -1.15 -26.06
N GLU A 175 -2.23 -1.94 -25.89
CA GLU A 175 -3.16 -2.33 -26.93
C GLU A 175 -4.59 -2.04 -26.48
N SER A 176 -5.49 -1.72 -27.42
CA SER A 176 -6.91 -1.57 -27.13
C SER A 176 -7.77 -2.34 -28.12
N TRP A 177 -8.85 -2.93 -27.62
CA TRP A 177 -9.78 -3.77 -28.37
C TRP A 177 -11.22 -3.37 -28.02
N GLY A 178 -12.06 -3.08 -29.01
CA GLY A 178 -13.45 -2.64 -28.82
C GLY A 178 -14.11 -2.31 -30.16
N VAL A 179 -15.45 -2.20 -30.19
CA VAL A 179 -16.22 -2.08 -31.44
C VAL A 179 -16.02 -0.70 -32.09
N SER A 180 -15.01 -0.65 -32.98
CA SER A 180 -14.84 0.11 -34.24
C SER A 180 -13.41 0.67 -34.40
N ASN A 181 -12.58 -0.11 -35.10
CA ASN A 181 -11.55 0.31 -36.05
C ASN A 181 -10.51 1.38 -35.65
N ILE A 182 -9.99 1.36 -34.42
CA ILE A 182 -8.73 2.06 -34.14
C ILE A 182 -7.77 1.12 -33.41
N LYS A 183 -6.95 0.41 -34.20
CA LYS A 183 -5.67 -0.12 -33.70
C LYS A 183 -4.72 1.07 -33.58
N SER A 184 -4.56 1.59 -32.38
CA SER A 184 -3.47 2.52 -32.06
C SER A 184 -2.39 1.75 -31.33
N ASP A 185 -1.43 1.21 -32.07
CA ASP A 185 -0.18 0.71 -31.48
C ASP A 185 0.67 1.92 -31.09
N MET A 186 0.51 2.41 -29.85
CA MET A 186 1.37 3.45 -29.33
C MET A 186 2.52 2.79 -28.55
N VAL A 187 3.65 2.60 -29.24
CA VAL A 187 4.91 2.17 -28.61
C VAL A 187 5.65 3.43 -28.17
N LEU A 188 5.58 3.75 -26.88
CA LEU A 188 6.45 4.76 -26.28
C LEU A 188 7.78 4.08 -25.90
N ILE A 189 8.82 4.30 -26.70
CA ILE A 189 10.20 3.98 -26.34
C ILE A 189 10.73 5.19 -25.56
N ILE A 190 10.97 5.03 -24.26
CA ILE A 190 11.59 6.04 -23.39
C ILE A 190 13.08 5.74 -23.28
#